data_AF-A0A7S3LKH9-F1
#
_entry.id   AF-A0A7S3LKH9-F1
#
_cell.length_a   1.000
_cell.length_b   1.000
_cell.length_c   1.000
_cell.angle_alpha   90.00
_cell.angle_beta   90.00
_cell.angle_gamma   90.00
#
_symmetry.space_group_name_H-M   'P 1'
#
loop_
_entity.id
_entity.type
_entity.pdbx_description
1 polymer ?
#
loop_
_entity_poly.entity_id
_entity_poly.type
_entity_poly.pdbx_seq_one_letter_code
_entity_poly.pdbx_strand_id
1 'polypeptide(L)'
;MILGFGSVGQEIFKRIVGFSPSEIIALKNSQLLPDELEELRGYLGGSSTLTVKTGEQDIEDLLCDVDIVIISSTLTESTRGVVNRSFCTALKPGAVVVNIARGQIVENEAMCEALNSGQVIC
;
A
#
# COMPACT_ATOMS: atom_id res chain seq x y z
N MET A 1 -0.39 -2.74 -3.62
CA MET A 1 -0.06 -2.71 -2.18
C MET A 1 -1.05 -1.83 -1.43
N ILE A 2 -1.45 -2.24 -0.23
CA ILE A 2 -2.30 -1.48 0.69
C ILE A 2 -1.47 -1.12 1.93
N LEU A 3 -1.14 0.15 2.09
CA LEU A 3 -0.43 0.69 3.25
C LEU A 3 -1.45 1.12 4.31
N GLY A 4 -1.58 0.35 5.38
CA GLY A 4 -2.57 0.57 6.44
C GLY A 4 -3.72 -0.41 6.36
N PHE A 5 -3.49 -1.66 6.74
CA PHE A 5 -4.44 -2.76 6.65
C PHE A 5 -5.33 -2.93 7.90
N GLY A 6 -5.99 -1.84 8.29
CA GLY A 6 -7.08 -1.82 9.28
C GLY A 6 -8.46 -1.98 8.62
N SER A 7 -9.54 -1.52 9.27
CA SER A 7 -10.91 -1.67 8.75
C SER A 7 -11.08 -1.11 7.34
N VAL A 8 -10.55 0.09 7.06
CA VAL A 8 -10.62 0.69 5.71
C VAL A 8 -9.78 -0.10 4.71
N GLY A 9 -8.56 -0.48 5.07
CA GLY A 9 -7.68 -1.27 4.19
C GLY A 9 -8.24 -2.64 3.84
N GLN A 10 -8.90 -3.32 4.77
CA GLN A 10 -9.59 -4.58 4.51
C GLN A 10 -10.80 -4.40 3.58
N GLU A 11 -11.56 -3.32 3.73
CA GLU A 11 -12.68 -3.02 2.83
C GLU A 11 -12.21 -2.66 1.40
N ILE A 12 -11.06 -2.00 1.26
CA ILE A 12 -10.39 -1.82 -0.04
C ILE A 12 -10.03 -3.18 -0.63
N PHE A 13 -9.41 -4.05 0.16
CA PHE A 13 -9.04 -5.40 -0.27
C PHE A 13 -10.26 -6.18 -0.81
N LYS A 14 -11.36 -6.23 -0.06
CA LYS A 14 -12.58 -6.93 -0.49
C LYS A 14 -13.17 -6.42 -1.81
N ARG A 15 -12.86 -5.17 -2.20
CA ARG A 15 -13.30 -4.58 -3.48
C ARG A 15 -12.30 -4.81 -4.59
N ILE A 16 -11.00 -4.71 -4.29
CA ILE A 16 -9.95 -4.84 -5.32
C ILE A 16 -9.78 -6.28 -5.79
N VAL A 17 -10.12 -7.29 -4.97
CA VAL A 17 -10.06 -8.71 -5.36
C VAL A 17 -10.91 -9.02 -6.60
N GLY A 18 -12.02 -8.30 -6.81
CA GLY A 18 -12.87 -8.47 -8.00
C GLY A 18 -12.17 -8.10 -9.31
N PHE A 19 -11.09 -7.32 -9.25
CA PHE A 19 -10.26 -6.97 -10.41
C PHE A 19 -9.15 -8.00 -10.69
N SER A 20 -9.10 -9.09 -9.92
CA SER A 20 -8.12 -10.19 -10.07
C SER A 20 -6.65 -9.73 -10.14
N PRO A 21 -6.17 -8.87 -9.23
CA PRO A 21 -4.74 -8.55 -9.17
C PRO A 21 -3.93 -9.82 -8.91
N SER A 22 -2.79 -9.98 -9.57
CA SER A 22 -1.93 -11.17 -9.37
C SER A 22 -1.45 -11.30 -7.92
N GLU A 23 -1.07 -10.18 -7.32
CA GLU A 23 -0.56 -10.12 -5.96
C GLU A 23 -1.12 -8.91 -5.20
N ILE A 24 -1.50 -9.13 -3.95
CA ILE A 24 -1.90 -8.09 -3.02
C ILE A 24 -0.98 -8.14 -1.80
N ILE A 25 -0.17 -7.10 -1.63
CA ILE A 25 0.65 -6.89 -0.43
C ILE A 25 -0.09 -5.92 0.50
N ALA A 26 -0.26 -6.31 1.76
CA ALA A 26 -0.90 -5.51 2.79
C ALA A 26 0.06 -5.27 3.96
N LEU A 27 0.22 -4.01 4.38
CA LEU A 27 1.05 -3.63 5.53
C LEU A 27 0.21 -3.10 6.68
N LYS A 28 0.50 -3.58 7.89
CA LYS A 28 -0.07 -3.09 9.16
C LYS A 28 0.91 -3.27 10.31
N ASN A 29 0.67 -2.59 11.43
CA ASN A 29 1.56 -2.64 12.60
C ASN A 29 1.23 -3.76 13.61
N SER A 30 0.16 -4.52 13.38
CA SER A 30 -0.28 -5.62 14.25
C SER A 30 -0.50 -6.89 13.45
N GLN A 31 -0.23 -8.05 14.06
CA GLN A 31 -0.56 -9.33 13.41
C GLN A 31 -2.08 -9.44 13.21
N LEU A 32 -2.48 -10.10 12.12
CA LEU A 32 -3.85 -10.58 12.00
C LEU A 32 -3.97 -11.87 12.79
N LEU A 33 -5.16 -12.09 13.36
CA LEU A 33 -5.45 -13.40 13.92
C LEU A 33 -5.53 -14.42 12.77
N PRO A 34 -5.17 -15.70 12.98
CA PRO A 34 -5.22 -16.73 11.94
C PRO A 34 -6.59 -16.80 11.24
N ASP A 35 -7.67 -16.77 12.03
CA ASP A 35 -9.05 -16.84 11.51
C ASP A 35 -9.39 -15.62 10.63
N GLU A 36 -8.92 -14.41 11.00
CA GLU A 36 -9.10 -13.21 10.17
C GLU A 36 -8.38 -13.33 8.82
N LEU A 37 -7.17 -13.91 8.83
CA LEU A 37 -6.40 -14.12 7.60
C LEU A 37 -7.05 -15.19 6.71
N GLU A 38 -7.60 -16.25 7.30
CA GLU A 38 -8.36 -17.27 6.57
C GLU A 38 -9.64 -16.68 5.95
N GLU A 39 -10.39 -15.87 6.71
CA GLU A 39 -11.57 -15.16 6.19
C GLU A 39 -11.20 -14.28 4.99
N LEU A 40 -10.15 -13.46 5.13
CA LEU A 40 -9.67 -12.59 4.04
C LEU A 40 -9.23 -13.39 2.81
N ARG A 41 -8.54 -14.51 3.00
CA ARG A 41 -8.16 -15.41 1.91
C ARG A 41 -9.38 -16.04 1.24
N GLY A 42 -10.49 -16.22 1.94
CA GLY A 42 -11.76 -16.66 1.37
C GLY A 42 -12.34 -15.71 0.31
N TYR A 43 -11.96 -14.43 0.31
CA TYR A 43 -12.34 -13.47 -0.74
C TYR A 43 -11.46 -13.59 -2.00
N LEU A 44 -10.31 -14.26 -1.91
CA LEU A 44 -9.46 -14.47 -3.07
C LEU A 44 -10.09 -15.50 -3.99
N GLY A 45 -10.28 -15.11 -5.25
CA GLY A 45 -10.59 -16.02 -6.34
C GLY A 45 -9.42 -16.14 -7.31
N GLY A 46 -9.41 -17.20 -8.12
CA GLY A 46 -8.39 -17.38 -9.16
C GLY A 46 -6.97 -17.57 -8.61
N SER A 47 -5.99 -16.96 -9.26
CA SER A 47 -4.57 -17.09 -8.91
C SER A 47 -4.03 -15.92 -8.07
N SER A 48 -4.91 -15.05 -7.57
CA SER A 48 -4.54 -13.91 -6.74
C SER A 48 -3.97 -14.36 -5.39
N THR A 49 -2.89 -13.71 -4.94
CA THR A 49 -2.30 -13.96 -3.62
C THR A 49 -2.50 -12.78 -2.67
N LEU A 50 -2.58 -13.07 -1.36
CA LEU A 50 -2.53 -12.05 -0.30
C LEU A 50 -1.34 -12.33 0.61
N THR A 51 -0.43 -11.36 0.67
CA THR A 51 0.70 -11.33 1.59
C THR A 51 0.48 -10.20 2.60
N VAL A 52 0.34 -10.55 3.89
CA VAL A 52 0.21 -9.57 4.97
C VAL A 52 1.56 -9.47 5.71
N LYS A 53 2.17 -8.30 5.65
CA LYS A 53 3.43 -7.98 6.34
C LYS A 53 3.16 -7.11 7.56
N THR A 54 3.95 -7.34 8.61
CA THR A 54 3.87 -6.59 9.87
C THR A 54 5.17 -5.89 10.20
N GLY A 55 5.06 -4.69 10.75
CA GLY A 55 6.19 -3.95 11.32
C GLY A 55 6.83 -2.92 10.38
N GLU A 56 7.84 -2.24 10.91
CA GLU A 56 8.66 -1.22 10.25
C GLU A 56 9.77 -1.88 9.42
N GLN A 57 9.40 -2.76 8.49
CA GLN A 57 10.37 -3.19 7.47
C GLN A 57 10.65 -2.02 6.53
N ASP A 58 11.83 -1.99 5.89
CA ASP A 58 12.11 -1.02 4.82
C ASP A 58 10.99 -1.14 3.79
N ILE A 59 10.09 -0.15 3.79
CA ILE A 59 8.89 -0.16 2.95
C ILE A 59 9.34 -0.16 1.50
N GLU A 60 10.43 0.54 1.22
CA GLU A 60 11.14 0.66 -0.03
C GLU A 60 11.44 -0.70 -0.68
N ASP A 61 11.86 -1.71 0.08
CA ASP A 61 12.13 -3.06 -0.45
C ASP A 61 10.88 -3.75 -1.00
N LEU A 62 9.70 -3.33 -0.55
CA LEU A 62 8.41 -3.86 -0.99
C LEU A 62 7.84 -3.10 -2.18
N LEU A 63 8.39 -1.92 -2.51
CA LEU A 63 7.84 -1.04 -3.54
C LEU A 63 8.33 -1.36 -4.96
N CYS A 64 9.49 -2.04 -5.08
CA CYS A 64 10.15 -2.29 -6.36
C CYS A 64 9.27 -3.06 -7.36
N ASP A 65 8.36 -3.89 -6.86
CA ASP A 65 7.43 -4.68 -7.67
C ASP A 65 5.99 -4.19 -7.63
N VAL A 66 5.72 -3.02 -7.05
CA VAL A 66 4.35 -2.51 -6.84
C VAL A 66 3.92 -1.55 -7.95
N ASP A 67 2.84 -1.90 -8.64
CA ASP A 67 2.23 -1.05 -9.67
C ASP A 67 1.28 0.01 -9.08
N ILE A 68 0.61 -0.30 -7.96
CA ILE A 68 -0.35 0.59 -7.30
C ILE A 68 -0.16 0.55 -5.80
N VAL A 69 0.02 1.70 -5.15
CA VAL A 69 -0.04 1.84 -3.69
C VAL A 69 -1.30 2.59 -3.27
N ILE A 70 -2.08 1.97 -2.39
CA ILE A 70 -3.25 2.61 -1.76
C ILE A 70 -2.93 2.85 -0.29
N ILE A 71 -3.05 4.09 0.17
CA ILE A 71 -2.69 4.51 1.52
C ILE A 71 -3.97 4.76 2.33
N SER A 72 -4.17 3.93 3.34
CA SER A 72 -5.26 3.98 4.32
C SER A 72 -4.76 3.99 5.77
N SER A 73 -3.47 4.25 5.99
CA SER A 73 -2.85 4.35 7.32
C SER A 73 -3.38 5.52 8.15
N THR A 74 -3.47 5.33 9.46
CA THR A 74 -3.68 6.43 10.40
C THR A 74 -2.45 7.33 10.44
N LEU A 75 -2.65 8.66 10.53
CA LEU A 75 -1.54 9.59 10.75
C LEU A 75 -1.03 9.51 12.20
N THR A 76 0.26 9.22 12.32
CA THR A 76 1.08 9.13 13.54
C THR A 76 2.39 9.86 13.28
N GLU A 77 3.27 9.95 14.28
CA GLU A 77 4.64 10.44 14.06
C GLU A 77 5.41 9.55 13.08
N SER A 78 5.26 8.23 13.20
CA SER A 78 5.96 7.26 12.33
C SER A 78 5.43 7.18 10.90
N THR A 79 4.20 7.64 10.63
CA THR A 79 3.60 7.63 9.28
C THR A 79 3.63 9.01 8.61
N ARG A 80 4.00 10.05 9.34
CA ARG A 80 4.15 11.41 8.81
C ARG A 80 5.32 11.42 7.82
N GLY A 81 5.05 11.85 6.60
CA GLY A 81 6.06 11.92 5.54
C GLY A 81 6.60 10.55 5.11
N VAL A 82 5.94 9.43 5.42
CA VAL A 82 6.38 8.11 4.92
C VAL A 82 6.44 8.05 3.40
N VAL A 83 5.54 8.77 2.71
CA VAL A 83 5.65 8.94 1.26
C VAL A 83 6.55 10.14 0.98
N ASN A 84 7.84 9.88 1.11
CA ASN A 84 8.94 10.82 0.86
C ASN A 84 9.63 10.51 -0.49
N ARG A 85 10.80 11.10 -0.70
CA ARG A 85 11.60 10.87 -1.91
C ARG A 85 12.06 9.42 -2.06
N SER A 86 12.56 8.76 -1.00
CA SER A 86 13.04 7.37 -1.08
C SER A 86 11.90 6.42 -1.46
N PHE A 87 10.75 6.59 -0.82
CA PHE A 87 9.51 5.89 -1.16
C PHE A 87 9.18 6.04 -2.65
N CYS A 88 9.12 7.28 -3.16
CA CYS A 88 8.75 7.52 -4.54
C CYS A 88 9.76 6.92 -5.53
N THR A 89 11.06 7.01 -5.23
CA THR A 89 12.12 6.46 -6.09
C THR A 89 12.16 4.93 -6.10
N ALA A 90 11.66 4.28 -5.04
CA ALA A 90 11.63 2.83 -4.94
C ALA A 90 10.45 2.20 -5.71
N LEU A 91 9.47 3.01 -6.14
CA LEU A 91 8.36 2.54 -6.96
C LEU A 91 8.82 2.11 -8.36
N LYS A 92 8.00 1.31 -9.03
CA LYS A 92 8.10 1.14 -10.48
C LYS A 92 7.87 2.48 -11.20
N PRO A 93 8.59 2.76 -12.29
CA PRO A 93 8.23 3.86 -13.18
C PRO A 93 6.79 3.67 -13.69
N GLY A 94 5.96 4.70 -13.59
CA GLY A 94 4.55 4.61 -13.92
C GLY A 94 3.68 3.96 -12.85
N ALA A 95 4.14 3.87 -11.61
CA ALA A 95 3.29 3.43 -10.50
C ALA A 95 2.21 4.47 -10.17
N VAL A 96 1.10 4.01 -9.59
CA VAL A 96 0.00 4.88 -9.14
C VAL A 96 0.00 4.95 -7.61
N VAL A 97 -0.14 6.15 -7.04
CA VAL A 97 -0.23 6.36 -5.59
C VAL A 97 -1.56 7.00 -5.24
N VAL A 98 -2.39 6.28 -4.48
CA VAL A 98 -3.72 6.72 -4.04
C VAL A 98 -3.70 6.99 -2.54
N ASN A 99 -3.72 8.25 -2.13
CA ASN A 99 -3.85 8.62 -0.72
C ASN A 99 -5.31 8.88 -0.34
N ILE A 100 -5.92 7.98 0.43
CA ILE A 100 -7.26 8.17 1.03
C ILE A 100 -7.21 8.39 2.55
N ALA A 101 -6.03 8.62 3.10
CA ALA A 101 -5.78 8.76 4.51
C ALA A 101 -5.69 10.23 4.95
N ARG A 102 -4.48 10.76 5.09
CA ARG A 102 -4.19 12.14 5.51
C ARG A 102 -3.08 12.71 4.65
N GLY A 103 -3.19 13.97 4.26
CA GLY A 103 -2.20 14.63 3.40
C GLY A 103 -0.80 14.64 4.01
N GLN A 104 -0.66 14.75 5.33
CA GLN A 104 0.63 14.79 6.03
C GLN A 104 1.41 13.46 6.01
N ILE A 105 0.82 12.38 5.50
CA ILE A 105 1.55 11.13 5.23
C ILE A 105 2.43 11.28 3.97
N VAL A 106 2.09 12.23 3.09
CA VAL A 106 2.80 12.50 1.84
C VAL A 106 3.61 13.78 1.96
N GLU A 107 4.89 13.69 1.59
CA GLU A 107 5.73 14.85 1.36
C GLU A 107 5.42 15.42 -0.03
N ASN A 108 4.74 16.56 -0.06
CA ASN A 108 4.27 17.15 -1.31
C ASN A 108 5.40 17.42 -2.31
N GLU A 109 6.58 17.84 -1.85
CA GLU A 109 7.73 18.11 -2.74
C GLU A 109 8.20 16.83 -3.43
N ALA A 110 8.36 15.73 -2.69
CA ALA A 110 8.72 14.44 -3.24
C ALA A 110 7.69 13.92 -4.25
N MET A 111 6.40 14.04 -3.93
CA MET A 111 5.32 13.61 -4.82
C MET A 111 5.27 14.44 -6.11
N CYS A 112 5.41 15.76 -6.00
CA CYS A 112 5.46 16.65 -7.17
C CYS A 112 6.62 16.27 -8.11
N GLU A 113 7.80 16.00 -7.56
CA GLU A 113 8.93 15.56 -8.36
C GLU A 113 8.72 14.20 -9.02
N ALA A 114 8.13 13.25 -8.29
CA ALA A 114 7.82 11.92 -8.81
C ALA A 114 6.78 11.96 -9.95
N LEU A 115 5.79 12.85 -9.85
CA LEU A 115 4.82 13.11 -10.93
C LEU A 115 5.50 13.77 -12.13
N ASN A 116 6.34 14.77 -11.91
CA ASN A 116 7.05 15.48 -12.99
C ASN A 116 8.03 14.57 -13.74
N SER A 117 8.64 13.59 -13.06
CA SER A 117 9.57 12.63 -13.67
C SER A 117 8.87 11.45 -14.35
N GLY A 118 7.57 11.26 -14.14
CA GLY A 118 6.82 10.09 -14.60
C GLY A 118 7.10 8.82 -13.77
N GLN A 119 7.82 8.95 -12.65
CA GLN A 119 8.00 7.88 -11.68
C GLN A 119 6.63 7.44 -11.13
N VAL A 120 5.78 8.42 -10.81
CA VAL A 120 4.37 8.21 -10.47
C VAL A 120 3.53 8.78 -11.60
N ILE A 121 2.48 8.06 -11.98
CA ILE A 121 1.44 8.55 -12.88
C ILE A 121 0.12 8.63 -12.13
N CYS A 122 -0.68 9.62 -12.54
CA CYS A 122 -1.97 10.04 -12.00
C CYS A 122 -2.71 8.99 -11.15
#